data_AF-A0A7C7II01-F1
#
_entry.id   AF-A0A7C7II01-F1
#
_cell.length_a   1.000
_cell.length_b   1.000
_cell.length_c   1.000
_cell.angle_alpha   90.00
_cell.angle_beta   90.00
_cell.angle_gamma   90.00
#
_symmetry.space_group_name_H-M   'P 1'
#
loop_
_entity.id
_entity.type
_entity.pdbx_description
1 polymer ?
#
loop_
_entity_poly.entity_id
_entity_poly.type
_entity_poly.pdbx_seq_one_letter_code
_entity_poly.pdbx_strand_id
1 'polypeptide(L)'
;GDSKLLQSILDSMKEDFPKVVGNPNKYRLQIIYTQVDRNPDQLPNFTTYYYHFDPEKYFYPASTVKFPAVLLALEKVNHYQSLGLKKELPLTIGVGYEGQTAVEGDSTSVDGKASIAHYIKKIFVVSDNDAYNRLYEFLGKDAFNQRMWDLGYPETRIRHRLSIPLSSEQNRYTNPITFYDEKGKPLFNQPHRRSVLNLSINSNENLIGKAHMVKGVLVKSPMDFSVKNFFNLDEQQRLLRQIIFPSTAPENNRLDLTRNDYVFLYEWMSKLPRESHYPTYPDYDKYYDSFCKFFMYGSIKEQIPDYIRIFNKVGWAYGFLTDNAYIIDTKNGVEFFLSAVIYVNENQILNDDVYEFKEKGLPFFTELGNRIYEYELNRKRTVKPDFSHLYLTEN
;
A
#
# COMPACT_ATOMS: atom_id res chain seq x y z
N GLY A 1 -9.37 16.71 -16.05
CA GLY A 1 -8.48 17.44 -16.98
C GLY A 1 -7.18 17.71 -16.27
N ASP A 2 -6.06 17.70 -17.00
CA ASP A 2 -4.74 17.76 -16.37
C ASP A 2 -4.46 19.12 -15.72
N SER A 3 -3.82 19.07 -14.56
CA SER A 3 -3.39 20.25 -13.82
C SER A 3 -2.23 20.94 -14.52
N LYS A 4 -2.36 22.26 -14.74
CA LYS A 4 -1.27 23.11 -15.24
C LYS A 4 -0.05 23.09 -14.32
N LEU A 5 -0.27 22.96 -13.00
CA LEU A 5 0.82 22.87 -12.04
C LEU A 5 1.62 21.57 -12.23
N LEU A 6 0.94 20.42 -12.28
CA LEU A 6 1.62 19.14 -12.51
C LEU A 6 2.28 19.09 -13.89
N GLN A 7 1.62 19.64 -14.92
CA GLN A 7 2.22 19.77 -16.25
C GLN A 7 3.54 20.55 -16.19
N SER A 8 3.55 21.73 -15.54
CA SER A 8 4.77 22.54 -15.41
C SER A 8 5.89 21.79 -14.67
N ILE A 9 5.56 21.01 -13.65
CA ILE A 9 6.53 20.21 -12.90
C ILE A 9 7.09 19.10 -13.79
N LEU A 10 6.24 18.37 -14.51
CA LEU A 10 6.68 17.31 -15.42
C LEU A 10 7.48 17.85 -16.61
N ASP A 11 7.12 19.02 -17.14
CA ASP A 11 7.87 19.68 -18.21
C ASP A 11 9.30 20.02 -17.75
N SER A 12 9.49 20.38 -16.48
CA SER A 12 10.83 20.59 -15.90
C SER A 12 11.67 19.32 -15.84
N MET A 13 11.04 18.14 -15.81
CA MET A 13 11.69 16.83 -15.79
C MET A 13 11.92 16.26 -17.20
N LYS A 14 11.52 16.97 -18.26
CA LYS A 14 11.49 16.44 -19.63
C LYS A 14 12.88 16.16 -20.20
N GLU A 15 13.89 16.91 -19.78
CA GLU A 15 15.28 16.70 -20.22
C GLU A 15 15.83 15.37 -19.69
N ASP A 16 15.58 15.07 -18.42
CA ASP A 16 16.04 13.84 -17.75
C ASP A 16 15.17 12.62 -18.08
N PHE A 17 13.86 12.84 -18.30
CA PHE A 17 12.87 11.77 -18.53
C PHE A 17 12.06 11.95 -19.83
N PRO A 18 12.70 12.16 -21.00
CA PRO A 18 12.01 12.56 -22.23
C PRO A 18 11.02 11.49 -22.72
N LYS A 19 11.32 10.22 -22.47
CA LYS A 19 10.45 9.10 -22.85
C LYS A 19 9.17 9.09 -22.01
N VAL A 20 9.30 9.18 -20.69
CA VAL A 20 8.16 9.09 -19.76
C VAL A 20 7.27 10.33 -19.91
N VAL A 21 7.85 11.53 -19.81
CA VAL A 21 7.13 12.80 -19.92
C VAL A 21 6.53 12.99 -21.32
N GLY A 22 7.25 12.58 -22.37
CA GLY A 22 6.77 12.69 -23.75
C GLY A 22 5.74 11.65 -24.16
N ASN A 23 5.58 10.55 -23.41
CA ASN A 23 4.67 9.44 -23.78
C ASN A 23 3.87 8.91 -22.58
N PRO A 24 3.15 9.75 -21.82
CA PRO A 24 2.47 9.35 -20.58
C PRO A 24 1.48 8.19 -20.80
N ASN A 25 0.80 8.14 -21.95
CA ASN A 25 -0.11 7.05 -22.30
C ASN A 25 0.59 5.69 -22.44
N LYS A 26 1.78 5.65 -23.06
CA LYS A 26 2.59 4.42 -23.21
C LYS A 26 3.01 3.88 -21.84
N TYR A 27 3.45 4.79 -20.97
CA TYR A 27 3.88 4.46 -19.62
C TYR A 27 2.73 4.36 -18.62
N ARG A 28 1.46 4.42 -19.07
CA ARG A 28 0.26 4.44 -18.22
C ARG A 28 0.40 5.38 -17.01
N LEU A 29 1.09 6.49 -17.22
CA LEU A 29 1.45 7.42 -16.15
C LEU A 29 0.16 8.07 -15.63
N GLN A 30 -0.07 7.95 -14.32
CA GLN A 30 -1.09 8.75 -13.63
C GLN A 30 -0.46 9.34 -12.38
N ILE A 31 -0.77 10.60 -12.07
CA ILE A 31 -0.27 11.28 -10.89
C ILE A 31 -1.42 12.02 -10.21
N ILE A 32 -1.48 11.90 -8.89
CA ILE A 32 -2.37 12.66 -8.01
C ILE A 32 -1.51 13.32 -6.95
N TYR A 33 -1.56 14.64 -6.87
CA TYR A 33 -0.84 15.41 -5.86
C TYR A 33 -1.85 16.26 -5.10
N THR A 34 -1.82 16.17 -3.77
CA THR A 34 -2.71 16.94 -2.90
C THR A 34 -1.90 17.82 -1.97
N GLN A 35 -2.12 19.13 -2.08
CA GLN A 35 -1.65 20.11 -1.10
C GLN A 35 -2.45 19.98 0.19
N VAL A 36 -1.76 20.19 1.31
CA VAL A 36 -2.39 20.30 2.62
C VAL A 36 -2.12 21.71 3.16
N ASP A 37 -3.19 22.44 3.41
CA ASP A 37 -3.17 23.70 4.14
C ASP A 37 -3.87 23.53 5.48
N ARG A 38 -3.38 24.21 6.52
CA ARG A 38 -3.96 24.14 7.87
C ARG A 38 -4.75 25.41 8.18
N ASN A 39 -5.88 25.25 8.85
CA ASN A 39 -6.51 26.36 9.55
C ASN A 39 -5.83 26.58 10.94
N PRO A 40 -6.19 27.63 11.69
CA PRO A 40 -5.63 27.87 13.04
C PRO A 40 -5.83 26.70 14.03
N ASP A 41 -6.87 25.88 13.84
CA ASP A 41 -7.16 24.68 14.64
C ASP A 41 -6.44 23.41 14.12
N GLN A 42 -5.49 23.55 13.19
CA GLN A 42 -4.76 22.46 12.54
C GLN A 42 -5.63 21.49 11.72
N LEU A 43 -6.87 21.85 11.41
CA LEU A 43 -7.70 21.07 10.48
C LEU A 43 -7.20 21.27 9.05
N PRO A 44 -7.08 20.19 8.26
CA PRO A 44 -6.57 20.27 6.91
C PRO A 44 -7.62 20.76 5.92
N ASN A 45 -7.18 21.54 4.94
CA ASN A 45 -7.86 21.83 3.69
C ASN A 45 -7.03 21.26 2.54
N PHE A 46 -7.69 20.58 1.60
CA PHE A 46 -7.03 19.83 0.54
C PHE A 46 -7.26 20.47 -0.82
N THR A 47 -6.17 20.70 -1.55
CA THR A 47 -6.23 21.06 -2.98
C THR A 47 -5.58 19.96 -3.80
N THR A 48 -6.38 19.22 -4.56
CA THR A 48 -5.93 18.05 -5.33
C THR A 48 -5.75 18.39 -6.81
N TYR A 49 -4.64 17.93 -7.36
CA TYR A 49 -4.25 18.07 -8.76
C TYR A 49 -4.08 16.69 -9.38
N TYR A 50 -4.57 16.53 -10.60
CA TYR A 50 -4.53 15.29 -11.36
C TYR A 50 -3.71 15.47 -12.64
N TYR A 51 -3.03 14.42 -13.08
CA TYR A 51 -2.36 14.35 -14.37
C TYR A 51 -2.53 12.95 -14.97
N HIS A 52 -3.08 12.88 -16.18
CA HIS A 52 -3.43 11.64 -16.90
C HIS A 52 -4.27 10.66 -16.07
N PHE A 53 -5.01 11.16 -15.09
CA PHE A 53 -5.83 10.34 -14.22
C PHE A 53 -7.06 9.81 -14.98
N ASP A 54 -7.23 8.49 -14.92
CA ASP A 54 -8.39 7.78 -15.43
C ASP A 54 -8.77 6.71 -14.39
N PRO A 55 -9.92 6.85 -13.70
CA PRO A 55 -10.30 5.95 -12.62
C PRO A 55 -10.63 4.53 -13.10
N GLU A 56 -10.98 4.34 -14.38
CA GLU A 56 -11.33 3.04 -14.94
C GLU A 56 -10.13 2.38 -15.63
N LYS A 57 -9.10 3.14 -16.00
CA LYS A 57 -7.92 2.60 -16.67
C LYS A 57 -7.15 1.67 -15.75
N TYR A 58 -7.13 0.40 -16.12
CA TYR A 58 -6.49 -0.61 -15.30
C TYR A 58 -4.97 -0.41 -15.18
N PHE A 59 -4.51 -0.51 -13.94
CA PHE A 59 -3.14 -0.86 -13.59
C PHE A 59 -3.18 -1.95 -12.52
N TYR A 60 -2.14 -2.80 -12.46
CA TYR A 60 -2.07 -3.79 -11.40
C TYR A 60 -1.60 -3.12 -10.09
N PRO A 61 -2.42 -3.12 -9.02
CA PRO A 61 -2.10 -2.38 -7.80
C PRO A 61 -0.94 -2.98 -6.99
N ALA A 62 -0.50 -4.20 -7.33
CA ALA A 62 0.59 -4.89 -6.66
C ALA A 62 0.44 -4.87 -5.13
N SER A 63 1.47 -4.45 -4.40
CA SER A 63 1.47 -4.44 -2.93
C SER A 63 0.70 -3.27 -2.28
N THR A 64 0.11 -2.35 -3.06
CA THR A 64 -0.69 -1.26 -2.47
C THR A 64 -1.97 -1.77 -1.80
N VAL A 65 -2.51 -2.91 -2.25
CA VAL A 65 -3.67 -3.60 -1.63
C VAL A 65 -3.40 -4.09 -0.21
N LYS A 66 -2.13 -4.11 0.23
CA LYS A 66 -1.80 -4.47 1.61
C LYS A 66 -2.23 -3.40 2.60
N PHE A 67 -2.27 -2.14 2.18
CA PHE A 67 -2.67 -1.04 3.05
C PHE A 67 -4.10 -1.21 3.57
N PRO A 68 -5.15 -1.37 2.73
CA PRO A 68 -6.49 -1.64 3.25
C PRO A 68 -6.57 -2.95 4.04
N ALA A 69 -5.81 -4.00 3.68
CA ALA A 69 -5.79 -5.24 4.45
C ALA A 69 -5.32 -5.04 5.91
N VAL A 70 -4.30 -4.21 6.11
CA VAL A 70 -3.81 -3.84 7.45
C VAL A 70 -4.90 -3.12 8.25
N LEU A 71 -5.53 -2.12 7.66
CA LEU A 71 -6.55 -1.29 8.31
C LEU A 71 -7.76 -2.12 8.74
N LEU A 72 -8.28 -2.93 7.82
CA LEU A 72 -9.42 -3.80 8.08
C LEU A 72 -9.09 -4.91 9.08
N ALA A 73 -7.85 -5.39 9.13
CA ALA A 73 -7.45 -6.41 10.11
C ALA A 73 -7.47 -5.85 11.53
N LEU A 74 -7.02 -4.59 11.72
CA LEU A 74 -7.11 -3.90 13.01
C LEU A 74 -8.57 -3.66 13.42
N GLU A 75 -9.39 -3.12 12.52
CA GLU A 75 -10.83 -2.93 12.75
C GLU A 75 -11.51 -4.25 13.14
N LYS A 76 -11.22 -5.33 12.41
CA LYS A 76 -11.76 -6.65 12.72
C LYS A 76 -11.33 -7.15 14.10
N VAL A 77 -10.09 -6.89 14.53
CA VAL A 77 -9.65 -7.23 15.90
C VAL A 77 -10.49 -6.48 16.93
N ASN A 78 -10.73 -5.18 16.72
CA ASN A 78 -11.50 -4.33 17.64
C ASN A 78 -12.95 -4.82 17.80
N HIS A 79 -13.58 -5.32 16.72
CA HIS A 79 -14.92 -5.92 16.79
C HIS A 79 -15.03 -7.14 17.73
N TYR A 80 -13.92 -7.82 18.02
CA TYR A 80 -13.89 -8.95 18.96
C TYR A 80 -13.14 -8.62 20.26
N GLN A 81 -12.88 -7.35 20.54
CA GLN A 81 -12.19 -6.93 21.76
C GLN A 81 -12.96 -7.33 23.04
N SER A 82 -14.30 -7.37 22.97
CA SER A 82 -15.15 -7.85 24.07
C SER A 82 -14.94 -9.33 24.42
N LEU A 83 -14.40 -10.12 23.48
CA LEU A 83 -13.98 -11.50 23.69
C LEU A 83 -12.50 -11.60 24.14
N GLY A 84 -11.85 -10.47 24.41
CA GLY A 84 -10.45 -10.39 24.80
C GLY A 84 -9.45 -10.44 23.64
N LEU A 85 -9.91 -10.38 22.38
CA LEU A 85 -9.01 -10.40 21.22
C LEU A 85 -8.16 -9.12 21.17
N LYS A 86 -6.85 -9.27 20.92
CA LYS A 86 -5.91 -8.17 20.69
C LYS A 86 -5.01 -8.51 19.51
N LYS A 87 -4.47 -7.50 18.84
CA LYS A 87 -3.63 -7.68 17.63
C LYS A 87 -2.29 -8.36 17.93
N GLU A 88 -1.83 -8.28 19.17
CA GLU A 88 -0.60 -8.87 19.69
C GLU A 88 -0.75 -10.33 20.10
N LEU A 89 -1.99 -10.83 20.23
CA LEU A 89 -2.20 -12.20 20.68
C LEU A 89 -1.62 -13.21 19.67
N PRO A 90 -1.01 -14.30 20.17
CA PRO A 90 -0.54 -15.39 19.32
C PRO A 90 -1.67 -16.00 18.52
N LEU A 91 -1.38 -16.37 17.27
CA LEU A 91 -2.28 -17.12 16.43
C LEU A 91 -1.57 -18.28 15.74
N THR A 92 -2.35 -19.31 15.40
CA THR A 92 -1.96 -20.34 14.42
C THR A 92 -2.94 -20.34 13.26
N ILE A 93 -2.45 -20.75 12.09
CA ILE A 93 -3.22 -20.82 10.85
C ILE A 93 -3.15 -22.27 10.37
N GLY A 94 -4.30 -22.93 10.24
CA GLY A 94 -4.35 -24.31 9.75
C GLY A 94 -4.50 -24.38 8.22
N VAL A 95 -4.72 -25.59 7.70
CA VAL A 95 -5.08 -25.83 6.29
C VAL A 95 -6.52 -26.32 6.24
N GLY A 96 -7.36 -25.65 5.45
CA GLY A 96 -8.76 -26.00 5.25
C GLY A 96 -9.15 -26.26 3.79
N TYR A 97 -8.25 -26.03 2.83
CA TYR A 97 -8.48 -26.27 1.41
C TYR A 97 -7.14 -26.45 0.66
N GLU A 98 -7.19 -27.04 -0.54
CA GLU A 98 -6.02 -27.23 -1.40
C GLU A 98 -5.27 -25.92 -1.70
N GLY A 99 -3.95 -25.97 -1.66
CA GLY A 99 -3.05 -24.84 -1.95
C GLY A 99 -2.82 -23.90 -0.75
N GLN A 100 -3.45 -24.17 0.40
CA GLN A 100 -3.20 -23.42 1.64
C GLN A 100 -1.98 -23.98 2.40
N THR A 101 -1.27 -23.11 3.12
CA THR A 101 -0.16 -23.47 4.00
C THR A 101 -0.46 -23.11 5.44
N ALA A 102 -0.04 -23.95 6.38
CA ALA A 102 -0.20 -23.73 7.82
C ALA A 102 0.89 -22.79 8.38
N VAL A 103 0.61 -22.20 9.54
CA VAL A 103 1.53 -21.39 10.34
C VAL A 103 1.36 -21.75 11.81
N GLU A 104 2.41 -22.28 12.43
CA GLU A 104 2.46 -22.57 13.88
C GLU A 104 3.18 -21.47 14.68
N GLY A 105 3.92 -20.59 14.00
CA GLY A 105 4.68 -19.49 14.59
C GLY A 105 5.38 -18.66 13.53
N ASP A 106 6.07 -17.59 13.95
CA ASP A 106 6.89 -16.75 13.08
C ASP A 106 8.19 -16.40 13.81
N SER A 107 9.29 -17.05 13.39
CA SER A 107 10.62 -16.89 14.01
C SER A 107 11.22 -15.50 13.86
N THR A 108 10.62 -14.63 13.04
CA THR A 108 11.05 -13.23 12.89
C THR A 108 10.42 -12.30 13.95
N SER A 109 9.48 -12.81 14.75
CA SER A 109 8.91 -12.10 15.90
C SER A 109 9.81 -12.22 17.14
N VAL A 110 9.56 -11.41 18.15
CA VAL A 110 10.35 -11.38 19.39
C VAL A 110 10.23 -12.67 20.22
N ASP A 111 9.07 -13.33 20.16
CA ASP A 111 8.75 -14.52 20.96
C ASP A 111 8.53 -15.78 20.10
N GLY A 112 8.81 -15.70 18.80
CA GLY A 112 8.62 -16.78 17.83
C GLY A 112 7.16 -17.03 17.43
N LYS A 113 6.20 -16.21 17.88
CA LYS A 113 4.77 -16.40 17.61
C LYS A 113 4.28 -15.50 16.48
N ALA A 114 3.34 -16.02 15.69
CA ALA A 114 2.63 -15.22 14.71
C ALA A 114 1.55 -14.37 15.41
N SER A 115 1.35 -13.15 14.93
CA SER A 115 0.28 -12.25 15.39
C SER A 115 -0.12 -11.27 14.28
N ILE A 116 -1.31 -10.68 14.38
CA ILE A 116 -1.78 -9.66 13.44
C ILE A 116 -0.83 -8.45 13.45
N ALA A 117 -0.42 -8.00 14.63
CA ALA A 117 0.55 -6.92 14.79
C ALA A 117 1.86 -7.25 14.06
N HIS A 118 2.41 -8.45 14.22
CA HIS A 118 3.67 -8.84 13.58
C HIS A 118 3.58 -8.86 12.05
N TYR A 119 2.45 -9.35 11.51
CA TYR A 119 2.21 -9.28 10.06
C TYR A 119 2.15 -7.84 9.54
N ILE A 120 1.50 -6.93 10.28
CA ILE A 120 1.43 -5.51 9.90
C ILE A 120 2.83 -4.88 9.86
N LYS A 121 3.71 -5.19 10.84
CA LYS A 121 5.11 -4.72 10.85
C LYS A 121 5.86 -5.16 9.59
N LYS A 122 5.79 -6.45 9.25
CA LYS A 122 6.43 -7.01 8.05
C LYS A 122 5.89 -6.38 6.75
N ILE A 123 4.60 -6.08 6.69
CA ILE A 123 3.95 -5.44 5.54
C ILE A 123 4.47 -4.01 5.33
N PHE A 124 4.59 -3.20 6.38
CA PHE A 124 5.02 -1.82 6.19
C PHE A 124 6.51 -1.68 5.93
N VAL A 125 7.36 -2.44 6.64
CA VAL A 125 8.81 -2.24 6.56
C VAL A 125 9.41 -2.81 5.27
N VAL A 126 9.01 -4.02 4.87
CA VAL A 126 9.58 -4.71 3.69
C VAL A 126 8.53 -5.24 2.71
N SER A 127 7.27 -4.85 2.87
CA SER A 127 6.20 -5.29 1.98
C SER A 127 6.14 -6.82 1.85
N ASP A 128 6.16 -7.53 2.97
CA ASP A 128 6.11 -9.00 3.01
C ASP A 128 4.79 -9.53 2.41
N ASN A 129 4.88 -10.48 1.48
CA ASN A 129 3.72 -11.05 0.78
C ASN A 129 3.00 -12.12 1.61
N ASP A 130 3.72 -12.93 2.38
CA ASP A 130 3.13 -13.96 3.21
C ASP A 130 2.27 -13.31 4.31
N ALA A 131 2.80 -12.30 4.99
CA ALA A 131 2.09 -11.51 5.98
C ALA A 131 0.78 -10.92 5.44
N TYR A 132 0.80 -10.35 4.23
CA TYR A 132 -0.43 -9.90 3.56
C TYR A 132 -1.40 -11.06 3.30
N ASN A 133 -0.90 -12.19 2.80
CA ASN A 133 -1.74 -13.35 2.53
C ASN A 133 -2.43 -13.84 3.80
N ARG A 134 -1.77 -13.75 4.97
CA ARG A 134 -2.35 -14.09 6.27
C ARG A 134 -3.43 -13.11 6.70
N LEU A 135 -3.25 -11.81 6.45
CA LEU A 135 -4.30 -10.82 6.67
C LEU A 135 -5.49 -11.03 5.71
N TYR A 136 -5.23 -11.36 4.45
CA TYR A 136 -6.28 -11.72 3.49
C TYR A 136 -7.07 -12.96 3.97
N GLU A 137 -6.39 -13.98 4.49
CA GLU A 137 -7.01 -15.17 5.06
C GLU A 137 -7.84 -14.84 6.31
N PHE A 138 -7.34 -13.94 7.16
CA PHE A 138 -8.07 -13.45 8.32
C PHE A 138 -9.33 -12.69 7.92
N LEU A 139 -9.26 -11.76 6.98
CA LEU A 139 -10.40 -10.96 6.55
C LEU A 139 -11.42 -11.77 5.74
N GLY A 140 -10.92 -12.55 4.77
CA GLY A 140 -11.72 -13.19 3.73
C GLY A 140 -12.19 -12.22 2.65
N LYS A 141 -12.39 -12.77 1.45
CA LYS A 141 -12.69 -11.97 0.24
C LYS A 141 -13.97 -11.14 0.40
N ASP A 142 -15.02 -11.72 0.97
CA ASP A 142 -16.35 -11.09 1.03
C ASP A 142 -16.31 -9.86 1.96
N ALA A 143 -15.86 -10.05 3.20
CA ALA A 143 -15.78 -8.97 4.18
C ALA A 143 -14.77 -7.88 3.79
N PHE A 144 -13.65 -8.25 3.18
CA PHE A 144 -12.67 -7.27 2.69
C PHE A 144 -13.32 -6.33 1.67
N ASN A 145 -13.87 -6.87 0.59
CA ASN A 145 -14.45 -6.04 -0.48
C ASN A 145 -15.65 -5.24 0.04
N GLN A 146 -16.59 -5.89 0.74
CA GLN A 146 -17.77 -5.20 1.25
C GLN A 146 -17.40 -4.04 2.16
N ARG A 147 -16.44 -4.25 3.07
CA ARG A 147 -16.05 -3.17 3.99
C ARG A 147 -15.35 -2.01 3.28
N MET A 148 -14.55 -2.27 2.25
CA MET A 148 -13.99 -1.21 1.41
C MET A 148 -15.09 -0.37 0.74
N TRP A 149 -16.13 -1.03 0.23
CA TRP A 149 -17.27 -0.34 -0.38
C TRP A 149 -18.04 0.49 0.62
N ASP A 150 -18.31 -0.06 1.82
CA ASP A 150 -19.01 0.65 2.90
C ASP A 150 -18.22 1.89 3.39
N LEU A 151 -16.90 1.85 3.32
CA LEU A 151 -16.03 2.99 3.64
C LEU A 151 -16.02 4.08 2.56
N GLY A 152 -16.63 3.84 1.38
CA GLY A 152 -16.67 4.80 0.27
C GLY A 152 -15.58 4.58 -0.79
N TYR A 153 -15.09 3.34 -0.93
CA TYR A 153 -14.15 2.90 -1.96
C TYR A 153 -14.79 1.82 -2.86
N PRO A 154 -15.90 2.15 -3.56
CA PRO A 154 -16.73 1.18 -4.28
C PRO A 154 -16.01 0.46 -5.43
N GLU A 155 -14.93 1.02 -5.96
CA GLU A 155 -14.20 0.45 -7.09
C GLU A 155 -13.14 -0.58 -6.65
N THR A 156 -12.88 -0.69 -5.35
CA THR A 156 -11.91 -1.64 -4.84
C THR A 156 -12.38 -3.07 -5.08
N ARG A 157 -11.48 -3.89 -5.63
CA ARG A 157 -11.75 -5.28 -5.98
C ARG A 157 -10.57 -6.16 -5.61
N ILE A 158 -10.67 -6.88 -4.50
CA ILE A 158 -9.66 -7.82 -4.02
C ILE A 158 -10.12 -9.24 -4.36
N ARG A 159 -9.42 -9.88 -5.30
CA ARG A 159 -9.69 -11.23 -5.80
C ARG A 159 -8.72 -12.29 -5.29
N HIS A 160 -7.46 -11.93 -5.03
CA HIS A 160 -6.41 -12.91 -4.83
C HIS A 160 -5.29 -12.47 -3.89
N ARG A 161 -4.62 -13.50 -3.35
CA ARG A 161 -3.36 -13.44 -2.60
C ARG A 161 -2.17 -13.12 -3.52
N LEU A 162 -1.08 -12.61 -2.95
CA LEU A 162 0.10 -12.17 -3.70
C LEU A 162 1.20 -13.24 -3.71
N SER A 163 1.91 -13.32 -4.84
CA SER A 163 3.11 -14.16 -5.03
C SER A 163 2.93 -15.66 -4.74
N ILE A 164 1.70 -16.17 -4.86
CA ILE A 164 1.41 -17.60 -4.80
C ILE A 164 0.53 -18.01 -6.01
N PRO A 165 0.81 -19.14 -6.68
CA PRO A 165 0.16 -19.52 -7.93
C PRO A 165 -1.18 -20.24 -7.68
N LEU A 166 -2.14 -19.53 -7.10
CA LEU A 166 -3.48 -20.06 -6.82
C LEU A 166 -4.48 -19.76 -7.94
N SER A 167 -5.39 -20.70 -8.18
CA SER A 167 -6.54 -20.49 -9.07
C SER A 167 -7.54 -19.49 -8.47
N SER A 168 -8.45 -18.98 -9.31
CA SER A 168 -9.55 -18.11 -8.84
C SER A 168 -10.42 -18.78 -7.78
N GLU A 169 -10.59 -20.10 -7.87
CA GLU A 169 -11.37 -20.87 -6.88
C GLU A 169 -10.58 -21.05 -5.58
N GLN A 170 -9.29 -21.40 -5.64
CA GLN A 170 -8.44 -21.51 -4.45
C GLN A 170 -8.35 -20.17 -3.69
N ASN A 171 -8.35 -19.04 -4.38
CA ASN A 171 -8.38 -17.72 -3.75
C ASN A 171 -9.71 -17.38 -3.04
N ARG A 172 -10.79 -18.13 -3.29
CA ARG A 172 -12.05 -18.00 -2.55
C ARG A 172 -12.00 -18.66 -1.17
N TYR A 173 -11.09 -19.61 -0.94
CA TYR A 173 -10.98 -20.28 0.36
C TYR A 173 -9.95 -19.61 1.26
N THR A 174 -10.36 -19.37 2.50
CA THR A 174 -9.52 -18.86 3.60
C THR A 174 -9.15 -19.98 4.55
N ASN A 175 -8.01 -19.84 5.22
CA ASN A 175 -7.54 -20.80 6.21
C ASN A 175 -8.35 -20.69 7.51
N PRO A 176 -8.46 -21.77 8.30
CA PRO A 176 -8.90 -21.65 9.69
C PRO A 176 -7.80 -20.96 10.52
N ILE A 177 -8.19 -20.10 11.46
CA ILE A 177 -7.29 -19.34 12.33
C ILE A 177 -7.73 -19.50 13.78
N THR A 178 -6.78 -19.80 14.66
CA THR A 178 -7.03 -19.85 16.11
C THR A 178 -6.12 -18.86 16.81
N PHE A 179 -6.70 -17.97 17.61
CA PHE A 179 -5.97 -17.10 18.52
C PHE A 179 -5.92 -17.72 19.91
N TYR A 180 -4.81 -17.48 20.60
CA TYR A 180 -4.55 -17.99 21.94
C TYR A 180 -4.37 -16.82 22.90
N ASP A 181 -4.80 -17.00 24.14
CA ASP A 181 -4.50 -16.05 25.20
C ASP A 181 -3.02 -16.11 25.62
N GLU A 182 -2.61 -15.23 26.52
CA GLU A 182 -1.23 -15.16 27.05
C GLU A 182 -0.78 -16.46 27.75
N LYS A 183 -1.74 -17.31 28.18
CA LYS A 183 -1.49 -18.60 28.83
C LYS A 183 -1.48 -19.77 27.83
N GLY A 184 -1.67 -19.50 26.54
CA GLY A 184 -1.70 -20.51 25.47
C GLY A 184 -3.03 -21.25 25.33
N LYS A 185 -4.11 -20.75 25.94
CA LYS A 185 -5.45 -21.35 25.78
C LYS A 185 -6.13 -20.77 24.54
N PRO A 186 -6.83 -21.58 23.72
CA PRO A 186 -7.64 -21.07 22.61
C PRO A 186 -8.66 -20.03 23.10
N LEU A 187 -8.65 -18.85 22.48
CA LEU A 187 -9.49 -17.71 22.81
C LEU A 187 -10.54 -17.43 21.73
N PHE A 188 -10.12 -17.41 20.47
CA PHE A 188 -10.98 -17.13 19.33
C PHE A 188 -10.64 -18.07 18.18
N ASN A 189 -11.66 -18.71 17.60
CA ASN A 189 -11.51 -19.59 16.45
C ASN A 189 -12.34 -19.08 15.27
N GLN A 190 -11.66 -18.88 14.14
CA GLN A 190 -12.28 -18.67 12.85
C GLN A 190 -12.12 -19.94 12.02
N PRO A 191 -13.22 -20.62 11.63
CA PRO A 191 -13.14 -21.75 10.72
C PRO A 191 -12.73 -21.28 9.31
N HIS A 192 -12.26 -22.21 8.48
CA HIS A 192 -12.08 -21.97 7.05
C HIS A 192 -13.40 -21.52 6.41
N ARG A 193 -13.34 -20.67 5.38
CA ARG A 193 -14.53 -20.19 4.66
C ARG A 193 -14.28 -20.12 3.18
N ARG A 194 -15.31 -20.45 2.41
CA ARG A 194 -15.38 -20.19 0.97
C ARG A 194 -16.20 -18.92 0.72
N SER A 195 -15.61 -17.97 0.02
CA SER A 195 -16.32 -16.80 -0.49
C SER A 195 -17.47 -17.20 -1.43
N VAL A 196 -18.60 -16.51 -1.30
CA VAL A 196 -19.70 -16.57 -2.27
C VAL A 196 -19.74 -15.32 -3.16
N LEU A 197 -19.14 -14.20 -2.72
CA LEU A 197 -19.13 -12.95 -3.46
C LEU A 197 -18.61 -13.10 -4.90
N ASN A 198 -19.43 -12.66 -5.85
CA ASN A 198 -19.03 -12.49 -7.23
C ASN A 198 -18.58 -11.05 -7.46
N LEU A 199 -17.41 -10.88 -8.04
CA LEU A 199 -16.83 -9.57 -8.33
C LEU A 199 -16.92 -9.37 -9.84
N SER A 200 -17.55 -8.28 -10.28
CA SER A 200 -17.58 -7.87 -11.68
C SER A 200 -16.22 -7.28 -12.10
N ILE A 201 -16.10 -6.95 -13.38
CA ILE A 201 -14.99 -6.13 -13.88
C ILE A 201 -15.49 -4.70 -13.90
N ASN A 202 -14.74 -3.81 -13.25
CA ASN A 202 -15.03 -2.39 -13.09
C ASN A 202 -13.83 -1.54 -13.55
N SER A 203 -13.10 -2.06 -14.55
CA SER A 203 -11.92 -1.44 -15.12
C SER A 203 -11.82 -1.77 -16.61
N ASN A 204 -11.15 -0.91 -17.36
CA ASN A 204 -10.94 -1.01 -18.80
C ASN A 204 -9.47 -1.34 -19.12
N GLU A 205 -9.19 -1.75 -20.35
CA GLU A 205 -7.83 -2.10 -20.83
C GLU A 205 -7.11 -3.20 -20.01
N ASN A 206 -7.84 -4.23 -19.58
CA ASN A 206 -7.29 -5.32 -18.76
C ASN A 206 -6.32 -6.27 -19.51
N LEU A 207 -6.23 -6.17 -20.84
CA LEU A 207 -5.30 -6.96 -21.66
C LEU A 207 -4.01 -6.17 -21.84
N ILE A 208 -2.93 -6.61 -21.19
CA ILE A 208 -1.67 -5.86 -21.13
C ILE A 208 -0.51 -6.69 -21.72
N GLY A 209 0.37 -5.99 -22.44
CA GLY A 209 1.52 -6.58 -23.13
C GLY A 209 1.16 -7.25 -24.46
N LYS A 210 2.17 -7.80 -25.11
CA LYS A 210 2.04 -8.55 -26.38
C LYS A 210 2.23 -10.05 -26.18
N ALA A 211 2.94 -10.45 -25.13
CA ALA A 211 3.17 -11.83 -24.77
C ALA A 211 3.33 -11.96 -23.24
N HIS A 212 3.27 -13.19 -22.74
CA HIS A 212 3.56 -13.46 -21.33
C HIS A 212 4.10 -14.88 -21.13
N MET A 213 4.88 -15.08 -20.07
CA MET A 213 5.41 -16.38 -19.68
C MET A 213 4.42 -17.13 -18.80
N VAL A 214 4.22 -18.41 -19.08
CA VAL A 214 3.46 -19.36 -18.26
C VAL A 214 4.30 -20.61 -18.07
N LYS A 215 4.73 -20.87 -16.83
CA LYS A 215 5.58 -22.04 -16.50
C LYS A 215 6.81 -22.18 -17.42
N GLY A 216 7.46 -21.05 -17.74
CA GLY A 216 8.64 -21.01 -18.62
C GLY A 216 8.34 -21.04 -20.13
N VAL A 217 7.06 -21.08 -20.53
CA VAL A 217 6.65 -21.06 -21.95
C VAL A 217 6.12 -19.69 -22.34
N LEU A 218 6.58 -19.16 -23.47
CA LEU A 218 6.10 -17.90 -24.04
C LEU A 218 4.74 -18.08 -24.72
N VAL A 219 3.72 -17.41 -24.20
CA VAL A 219 2.38 -17.30 -24.80
C VAL A 219 2.31 -15.98 -25.57
N LYS A 220 2.11 -16.07 -26.90
CA LYS A 220 2.08 -14.91 -27.81
C LYS A 220 0.71 -14.20 -27.81
N SER A 221 0.25 -13.79 -26.63
CA SER A 221 -0.95 -12.97 -26.46
C SER A 221 -0.80 -12.04 -25.26
N PRO A 222 -1.56 -10.92 -25.20
CA PRO A 222 -1.67 -10.13 -23.99
C PRO A 222 -2.08 -10.98 -22.79
N MET A 223 -1.60 -10.59 -21.61
CA MET A 223 -2.02 -11.20 -20.34
C MET A 223 -3.34 -10.55 -19.88
N ASP A 224 -4.30 -11.38 -19.46
CA ASP A 224 -5.58 -10.91 -18.92
C ASP A 224 -5.50 -10.61 -17.42
N PHE A 225 -5.63 -9.33 -17.08
CA PHE A 225 -5.67 -8.83 -15.71
C PHE A 225 -7.09 -8.68 -15.15
N SER A 226 -8.14 -9.00 -15.91
CA SER A 226 -9.54 -8.88 -15.46
C SER A 226 -9.86 -9.74 -14.22
N VAL A 227 -9.06 -10.80 -14.00
CA VAL A 227 -9.13 -11.72 -12.86
C VAL A 227 -8.25 -11.30 -11.67
N LYS A 228 -7.53 -10.18 -11.76
CA LYS A 228 -6.61 -9.68 -10.74
C LYS A 228 -7.24 -8.62 -9.84
N ASN A 229 -6.55 -8.30 -8.75
CA ASN A 229 -6.94 -7.21 -7.85
C ASN A 229 -7.00 -5.88 -8.60
N PHE A 230 -7.93 -5.00 -8.21
CA PHE A 230 -8.04 -3.64 -8.72
C PHE A 230 -8.26 -2.68 -7.54
N PHE A 231 -7.51 -1.59 -7.53
CA PHE A 231 -7.56 -0.56 -6.51
C PHE A 231 -7.00 0.70 -7.15
N ASN A 232 -7.87 1.58 -7.64
CA ASN A 232 -7.45 2.73 -8.44
C ASN A 232 -6.67 3.75 -7.60
N LEU A 233 -5.94 4.64 -8.28
CA LEU A 233 -5.00 5.55 -7.62
C LEU A 233 -5.69 6.60 -6.73
N ASP A 234 -6.91 7.01 -7.09
CA ASP A 234 -7.68 7.98 -6.30
C ASP A 234 -8.22 7.36 -5.01
N GLU A 235 -8.78 6.15 -5.06
CA GLU A 235 -9.19 5.43 -3.86
C GLU A 235 -8.02 5.15 -2.93
N GLN A 236 -6.84 4.85 -3.48
CA GLN A 236 -5.60 4.73 -2.71
C GLN A 236 -5.27 6.01 -1.94
N GLN A 237 -5.26 7.17 -2.61
CA GLN A 237 -4.91 8.43 -1.95
C GLN A 237 -5.99 8.88 -0.97
N ARG A 238 -7.28 8.72 -1.32
CA ARG A 238 -8.40 9.06 -0.43
C ARG A 238 -8.38 8.21 0.85
N LEU A 239 -8.11 6.91 0.74
CA LEU A 239 -7.95 6.03 1.91
C LEU A 239 -6.78 6.49 2.77
N LEU A 240 -5.62 6.78 2.18
CA LEU A 240 -4.47 7.27 2.93
C LEU A 240 -4.80 8.59 3.65
N ARG A 241 -5.47 9.52 2.97
CA ARG A 241 -5.91 10.79 3.55
C ARG A 241 -6.88 10.60 4.71
N GLN A 242 -7.82 9.65 4.59
CA GLN A 242 -8.71 9.28 5.69
C GLN A 242 -7.92 8.75 6.91
N ILE A 243 -6.84 7.99 6.69
CA ILE A 243 -6.04 7.46 7.81
C ILE A 243 -5.18 8.53 8.46
N ILE A 244 -4.57 9.42 7.68
CA ILE A 244 -3.78 10.54 8.21
C ILE A 244 -4.68 11.57 8.90
N PHE A 245 -5.87 11.84 8.35
CA PHE A 245 -6.83 12.83 8.83
C PHE A 245 -8.24 12.23 9.04
N PRO A 246 -8.44 11.40 10.07
CA PRO A 246 -9.70 10.66 10.27
C PRO A 246 -10.92 11.55 10.47
N SER A 247 -10.73 12.75 11.03
CA SER A 247 -11.80 13.73 11.20
C SER A 247 -12.41 14.22 9.88
N THR A 248 -11.69 14.06 8.76
CA THR A 248 -12.14 14.53 7.42
C THR A 248 -13.12 13.58 6.75
N ALA A 249 -13.22 12.32 7.22
CA ALA A 249 -14.22 11.38 6.74
C ALA A 249 -15.55 11.52 7.50
N PRO A 250 -16.71 11.31 6.85
CA PRO A 250 -17.99 11.18 7.54
C PRO A 250 -17.93 10.08 8.61
N GLU A 251 -18.57 10.29 9.76
CA GLU A 251 -18.51 9.36 10.90
C GLU A 251 -18.88 7.92 10.52
N ASN A 252 -19.95 7.74 9.75
CA ASN A 252 -20.42 6.43 9.27
C ASN A 252 -19.46 5.75 8.28
N ASN A 253 -18.51 6.49 7.71
CA ASN A 253 -17.53 6.01 6.75
C ASN A 253 -16.15 5.84 7.40
N ARG A 254 -16.00 6.04 8.71
CA ARG A 254 -14.73 5.82 9.43
C ARG A 254 -14.54 4.35 9.76
N LEU A 255 -13.27 3.99 9.92
CA LEU A 255 -12.89 2.71 10.49
C LEU A 255 -13.06 2.75 12.02
N ASP A 256 -13.44 1.62 12.61
CA ASP A 256 -13.43 1.45 14.07
C ASP A 256 -12.00 1.14 14.57
N LEU A 257 -11.16 2.18 14.55
CA LEU A 257 -9.77 2.12 15.03
C LEU A 257 -9.63 2.90 16.34
N THR A 258 -8.94 2.31 17.30
CA THR A 258 -8.60 2.98 18.55
C THR A 258 -7.46 3.98 18.35
N ARG A 259 -7.26 4.89 19.30
CA ARG A 259 -6.09 5.78 19.30
C ARG A 259 -4.77 5.00 19.18
N ASN A 260 -4.65 3.88 19.89
CA ASN A 260 -3.45 3.04 19.88
C ASN A 260 -3.22 2.37 18.52
N ASP A 261 -4.30 2.07 17.77
CA ASP A 261 -4.17 1.57 16.41
C ASP A 261 -3.61 2.64 15.48
N TYR A 262 -4.06 3.90 15.60
CA TYR A 262 -3.48 5.01 14.84
C TYR A 262 -2.00 5.24 15.16
N VAL A 263 -1.61 5.25 16.44
CA VAL A 263 -0.19 5.34 16.83
C VAL A 263 0.63 4.23 16.18
N PHE A 264 0.15 2.99 16.30
CA PHE A 264 0.80 1.82 15.71
C PHE A 264 0.90 1.93 14.19
N LEU A 265 -0.15 2.38 13.51
CA LEU A 265 -0.14 2.58 12.05
C LEU A 265 0.88 3.63 11.64
N TYR A 266 0.89 4.81 12.27
CA TYR A 266 1.79 5.90 11.92
C TYR A 266 3.25 5.53 12.16
N GLU A 267 3.54 4.88 13.28
CA GLU A 267 4.88 4.37 13.57
C GLU A 267 5.34 3.42 12.46
N TRP A 268 4.61 2.33 12.23
CA TRP A 268 5.09 1.28 11.32
C TRP A 268 5.06 1.69 9.85
N MET A 269 4.09 2.53 9.46
CA MET A 269 4.01 3.02 8.08
C MET A 269 5.15 4.00 7.74
N SER A 270 5.71 4.72 8.72
CA SER A 270 6.85 5.62 8.52
C SER A 270 8.22 5.01 8.81
N LYS A 271 8.24 3.84 9.46
CA LYS A 271 9.47 3.17 9.90
C LYS A 271 10.36 2.72 8.74
N LEU A 272 11.66 2.93 8.90
CA LEU A 272 12.69 2.48 7.97
C LEU A 272 13.19 1.09 8.39
N PRO A 273 13.72 0.25 7.47
CA PRO A 273 14.25 -1.06 7.85
C PRO A 273 15.28 -1.03 8.98
N ARG A 274 16.18 -0.03 8.98
CA ARG A 274 17.18 0.17 10.05
C ARG A 274 16.59 0.47 11.43
N GLU A 275 15.36 0.99 11.48
CA GLU A 275 14.66 1.34 12.73
C GLU A 275 13.84 0.16 13.29
N SER A 276 13.76 -0.96 12.57
CA SER A 276 12.99 -2.13 12.98
C SER A 276 13.84 -3.11 13.77
N HIS A 277 13.52 -3.29 15.05
CA HIS A 277 14.18 -4.29 15.90
C HIS A 277 13.59 -5.69 15.75
N TYR A 278 12.26 -5.80 15.64
CA TYR A 278 11.54 -7.05 15.39
C TYR A 278 10.34 -6.80 14.47
N PRO A 279 10.34 -7.39 13.26
CA PRO A 279 11.42 -8.16 12.65
C PRO A 279 12.71 -7.33 12.43
N THR A 280 13.88 -7.99 12.41
CA THR A 280 15.17 -7.34 12.16
C THR A 280 15.60 -7.44 10.71
N TYR A 281 16.26 -6.39 10.20
CA TYR A 281 16.79 -6.32 8.84
C TYR A 281 18.26 -5.85 8.86
N PRO A 282 19.20 -6.71 9.31
CA PRO A 282 20.58 -6.30 9.58
C PRO A 282 21.41 -6.03 8.31
N ASP A 283 21.00 -6.58 7.17
CA ASP A 283 21.67 -6.37 5.88
C ASP A 283 21.19 -5.05 5.24
N TYR A 284 21.90 -3.96 5.52
CA TYR A 284 21.58 -2.64 4.98
C TYR A 284 21.70 -2.56 3.46
N ASP A 285 22.60 -3.34 2.84
CA ASP A 285 22.75 -3.32 1.37
C ASP A 285 21.53 -3.86 0.66
N LYS A 286 20.83 -4.81 1.30
CA LYS A 286 19.55 -5.36 0.86
C LYS A 286 18.36 -4.53 1.34
N TYR A 287 18.38 -4.04 2.57
CA TYR A 287 17.27 -3.33 3.23
C TYR A 287 17.69 -1.92 3.67
N TYR A 288 18.04 -1.10 2.69
CA TYR A 288 18.35 0.32 2.89
C TYR A 288 17.05 1.12 3.17
N ASP A 289 17.19 2.35 3.64
CA ASP A 289 16.07 3.19 4.10
C ASP A 289 14.94 3.33 3.07
N SER A 290 15.29 3.48 1.79
CA SER A 290 14.32 3.65 0.70
C SER A 290 13.74 2.36 0.11
N PHE A 291 14.01 1.19 0.71
CA PHE A 291 13.51 -0.12 0.23
C PHE A 291 12.00 -0.13 -0.07
N CYS A 292 11.20 0.61 0.71
CA CYS A 292 9.77 0.83 0.46
C CYS A 292 9.38 2.33 0.43
N LYS A 293 10.32 3.24 0.15
CA LYS A 293 10.09 4.70 0.06
C LYS A 293 10.56 5.19 -1.31
N PHE A 294 9.66 5.20 -2.31
CA PHE A 294 10.08 5.42 -3.71
C PHE A 294 10.16 6.90 -4.09
N PHE A 295 9.24 7.74 -3.60
CA PHE A 295 9.36 9.18 -3.78
C PHE A 295 10.59 9.73 -3.04
N MET A 296 11.29 10.68 -3.68
CA MET A 296 12.51 11.37 -3.18
C MET A 296 13.77 10.49 -3.00
N TYR A 297 13.62 9.19 -2.75
CA TYR A 297 14.75 8.32 -2.38
C TYR A 297 14.83 6.97 -3.12
N GLY A 298 13.85 6.63 -3.94
CA GLY A 298 13.67 5.27 -4.47
C GLY A 298 14.83 4.71 -5.30
N SER A 299 15.64 5.57 -5.92
CA SER A 299 16.81 5.17 -6.72
C SER A 299 18.15 5.36 -6.02
N ILE A 300 18.15 5.75 -4.74
CA ILE A 300 19.36 6.11 -4.00
C ILE A 300 19.42 5.32 -2.66
N LYS A 301 20.61 5.14 -2.07
CA LYS A 301 20.81 4.31 -0.86
C LYS A 301 21.15 5.11 0.39
N GLU A 302 21.27 6.42 0.23
CA GLU A 302 21.52 7.39 1.28
C GLU A 302 20.46 7.29 2.35
N GLN A 303 20.87 7.52 3.59
CA GLN A 303 19.95 7.52 4.71
C GLN A 303 18.92 8.64 4.54
N ILE A 304 17.66 8.31 4.80
CA ILE A 304 16.60 9.30 4.83
C ILE A 304 16.80 10.12 6.11
N PRO A 305 16.91 11.46 6.02
CA PRO A 305 17.07 12.31 7.20
C PRO A 305 15.91 12.12 8.18
N ASP A 306 16.19 12.06 9.48
CA ASP A 306 15.18 11.73 10.50
C ASP A 306 14.01 12.74 10.57
N TYR A 307 14.23 13.97 10.08
CA TYR A 307 13.21 15.02 10.00
C TYR A 307 12.23 14.85 8.84
N ILE A 308 12.51 13.94 7.89
CA ILE A 308 11.62 13.57 6.79
C ILE A 308 10.97 12.22 7.13
N ARG A 309 9.64 12.18 7.10
CA ARG A 309 8.87 10.93 7.27
C ARG A 309 7.94 10.73 6.10
N ILE A 310 7.94 9.51 5.59
CA ILE A 310 7.13 9.09 4.43
C ILE A 310 6.19 7.99 4.89
N PHE A 311 4.91 8.33 4.98
CA PHE A 311 3.81 7.47 5.35
C PHE A 311 3.18 6.94 4.07
N ASN A 312 3.62 5.76 3.62
CA ASN A 312 3.23 5.27 2.29
C ASN A 312 2.96 3.77 2.24
N LYS A 313 2.40 3.35 1.10
CA LYS A 313 2.47 1.97 0.65
C LYS A 313 2.82 1.91 -0.82
N VAL A 314 3.95 1.28 -1.10
CA VAL A 314 4.42 1.02 -2.47
C VAL A 314 3.88 -0.29 -3.06
N GLY A 315 3.93 -0.40 -4.38
CA GLY A 315 3.71 -1.63 -5.12
C GLY A 315 4.59 -1.70 -6.37
N TRP A 316 5.11 -2.89 -6.67
CA TRP A 316 5.68 -3.19 -7.97
C TRP A 316 5.36 -4.62 -8.40
N ALA A 317 5.03 -4.82 -9.67
CA ALA A 317 4.90 -6.13 -10.31
C ALA A 317 4.42 -5.93 -11.74
N TYR A 318 4.73 -6.88 -12.63
CA TYR A 318 4.21 -6.88 -14.00
C TYR A 318 4.52 -5.57 -14.75
N GLY A 319 5.67 -4.94 -14.50
CA GLY A 319 6.04 -3.62 -15.04
C GLY A 319 5.33 -2.42 -14.40
N PHE A 320 4.31 -2.60 -13.57
CA PHE A 320 3.70 -1.51 -12.81
C PHE A 320 4.52 -1.18 -11.57
N LEU A 321 4.78 0.10 -11.36
CA LEU A 321 5.37 0.68 -10.16
C LEU A 321 4.40 1.74 -9.63
N THR A 322 4.09 1.69 -8.34
CA THR A 322 3.14 2.59 -7.67
C THR A 322 3.68 2.99 -6.31
N ASP A 323 3.54 4.27 -5.97
CA ASP A 323 3.74 4.78 -4.61
C ASP A 323 2.57 5.71 -4.27
N ASN A 324 2.07 5.61 -3.05
CA ASN A 324 0.95 6.36 -2.51
C ASN A 324 1.35 6.82 -1.11
N ALA A 325 1.70 8.10 -1.00
CA ALA A 325 2.45 8.63 0.13
C ALA A 325 1.85 9.92 0.68
N TYR A 326 1.97 10.07 1.99
CA TYR A 326 1.91 11.33 2.70
C TYR A 326 3.31 11.62 3.24
N ILE A 327 3.88 12.75 2.85
CA ILE A 327 5.27 13.10 3.11
C ILE A 327 5.30 14.33 3.99
N ILE A 328 6.09 14.29 5.07
CA ILE A 328 6.33 15.44 5.94
C ILE A 328 7.81 15.74 6.05
N ASP A 329 8.11 17.03 6.19
CA ASP A 329 9.39 17.55 6.68
C ASP A 329 9.10 18.38 7.93
N THR A 330 9.49 17.84 9.08
CA THR A 330 9.32 18.46 10.40
C THR A 330 10.22 19.67 10.63
N LYS A 331 11.37 19.74 9.94
CA LYS A 331 12.32 20.85 10.03
C LYS A 331 11.79 22.08 9.29
N ASN A 332 11.30 21.89 8.07
CA ASN A 332 10.83 22.97 7.21
C ASN A 332 9.31 23.21 7.27
N GLY A 333 8.55 22.35 7.95
CA GLY A 333 7.09 22.49 8.05
C GLY A 333 6.38 22.22 6.73
N VAL A 334 6.86 21.24 5.97
CA VAL A 334 6.27 20.82 4.68
C VAL A 334 5.42 19.57 4.90
N GLU A 335 4.27 19.52 4.23
CA GLU A 335 3.43 18.33 4.14
C GLU A 335 2.68 18.29 2.81
N PHE A 336 2.51 17.09 2.24
CA PHE A 336 1.70 16.87 1.05
C PHE A 336 1.39 15.38 0.85
N PHE A 337 0.37 15.08 0.05
CA PHE A 337 0.18 13.74 -0.51
C PHE A 337 0.64 13.68 -1.96
N LEU A 338 1.25 12.57 -2.31
CA LEU A 338 1.63 12.26 -3.68
C LEU A 338 1.36 10.79 -3.96
N SER A 339 0.66 10.52 -5.05
CA SER A 339 0.39 9.18 -5.52
C SER A 339 0.66 9.11 -7.02
N ALA A 340 1.38 8.10 -7.46
CA ALA A 340 1.69 7.92 -8.87
C ALA A 340 1.76 6.45 -9.25
N VAL A 341 1.39 6.15 -10.49
CA VAL A 341 1.65 4.86 -11.14
C VAL A 341 2.41 5.08 -12.44
N ILE A 342 3.39 4.23 -12.71
CA ILE A 342 4.10 4.16 -13.98
C ILE A 342 4.23 2.69 -14.41
N TYR A 343 4.10 2.42 -15.71
CA TYR A 343 4.26 1.13 -16.34
C TYR A 343 5.56 1.09 -17.17
N VAL A 344 6.56 0.34 -16.71
CA VAL A 344 7.87 0.15 -17.32
C VAL A 344 8.05 -1.31 -17.75
N ASN A 345 7.74 -1.57 -19.02
CA ASN A 345 7.91 -2.87 -19.66
C ASN A 345 8.11 -2.67 -21.16
N GLU A 346 9.33 -2.35 -21.59
CA GLU A 346 9.59 -2.00 -23.00
C GLU A 346 9.44 -3.17 -23.96
N ASN A 347 9.82 -4.38 -23.54
CA ASN A 347 9.71 -5.58 -24.38
C ASN A 347 8.25 -6.06 -24.50
N GLN A 348 7.36 -5.57 -23.63
CA GLN A 348 5.93 -5.92 -23.57
C GLN A 348 5.67 -7.41 -23.32
N ILE A 349 6.58 -8.07 -22.61
CA ILE A 349 6.45 -9.45 -22.16
C ILE A 349 6.18 -9.44 -20.66
N LEU A 350 5.17 -10.15 -20.20
CA LEU A 350 4.86 -10.26 -18.77
C LEU A 350 5.41 -11.58 -18.21
N ASN A 351 5.82 -11.58 -16.94
CA ASN A 351 6.41 -12.72 -16.23
C ASN A 351 7.75 -13.25 -16.78
N ASP A 352 8.49 -12.46 -17.54
CA ASP A 352 9.87 -12.79 -17.95
C ASP A 352 10.92 -12.19 -17.01
N ASP A 353 10.48 -11.48 -15.97
CA ASP A 353 11.29 -10.77 -14.97
C ASP A 353 12.20 -9.67 -15.55
N VAL A 354 11.89 -9.19 -16.76
CA VAL A 354 12.62 -8.09 -17.42
C VAL A 354 11.78 -6.82 -17.36
N TYR A 355 12.04 -5.97 -16.36
CA TYR A 355 11.35 -4.70 -16.15
C TYR A 355 12.34 -3.58 -15.84
N GLU A 356 12.11 -2.37 -16.36
CA GLU A 356 13.00 -1.23 -16.14
C GLU A 356 12.70 -0.47 -14.83
N PHE A 357 12.42 -1.21 -13.75
CA PHE A 357 12.09 -0.62 -12.46
C PHE A 357 13.24 0.23 -11.91
N LYS A 358 14.47 -0.26 -11.95
CA LYS A 358 15.64 0.42 -11.37
C LYS A 358 16.22 1.47 -12.31
N GLU A 359 16.08 1.25 -13.62
CA GLU A 359 16.68 2.06 -14.67
C GLU A 359 15.78 3.23 -15.07
N LYS A 360 14.45 3.12 -14.88
CA LYS A 360 13.48 4.15 -15.27
C LYS A 360 12.47 4.48 -14.19
N GLY A 361 11.81 3.47 -13.63
CA GLY A 361 10.68 3.67 -12.71
C GLY A 361 11.07 4.41 -11.43
N LEU A 362 12.01 3.85 -10.66
CA LEU A 362 12.49 4.41 -9.39
C LEU A 362 13.19 5.77 -9.56
N PRO A 363 14.06 5.98 -10.58
CA PRO A 363 14.59 7.31 -10.86
C PRO A 363 13.50 8.36 -11.14
N PHE A 364 12.47 8.01 -11.93
CA PHE A 364 11.37 8.93 -12.22
C PHE A 364 10.56 9.27 -10.96
N PHE A 365 10.26 8.30 -10.08
CA PHE A 365 9.58 8.58 -8.81
C PHE A 365 10.44 9.37 -7.83
N THR A 366 11.73 9.10 -7.79
CA THR A 366 12.70 9.86 -6.98
C THR A 366 12.65 11.34 -7.37
N GLU A 367 12.80 11.62 -8.66
CA GLU A 367 12.76 12.99 -9.19
C GLU A 367 11.39 13.64 -9.03
N LEU A 368 10.29 12.93 -9.34
CA LEU A 368 8.94 13.46 -9.16
C LEU A 368 8.69 13.88 -7.71
N GLY A 369 9.11 13.05 -6.74
CA GLY A 369 9.02 13.37 -5.32
C GLY A 369 9.84 14.62 -4.97
N ASN A 370 11.08 14.71 -5.46
CA ASN A 370 11.95 15.87 -5.23
C ASN A 370 11.36 17.16 -5.81
N ARG A 371 10.80 17.14 -7.02
CA ARG A 371 10.18 18.33 -7.63
C ARG A 371 8.93 18.82 -6.91
N ILE A 372 8.09 17.89 -6.45
CA ILE A 372 6.93 18.25 -5.62
C ILE A 372 7.40 18.82 -4.28
N TYR A 373 8.41 18.21 -3.66
CA TYR A 373 8.99 18.69 -2.40
C TYR A 373 9.61 20.09 -2.56
N GLU A 374 10.38 20.35 -3.62
CA GLU A 374 10.94 21.67 -3.96
C GLU A 374 9.84 22.73 -4.14
N TYR A 375 8.76 22.37 -4.84
CA TYR A 375 7.60 23.25 -4.99
C TYR A 375 6.96 23.56 -3.62
N GLU A 376 6.74 22.54 -2.79
CA GLU A 376 6.15 22.70 -1.46
C GLU A 376 7.06 23.48 -0.49
N LEU A 377 8.38 23.39 -0.63
CA LEU A 377 9.34 24.14 0.18
C LEU A 377 9.24 25.65 -0.10
N ASN A 378 8.93 26.04 -1.33
CA ASN A 378 8.76 27.43 -1.75
C ASN A 378 7.33 27.95 -1.62
N ARG A 379 6.36 27.07 -1.32
CA ARG A 379 4.95 27.44 -1.18
C ARG A 379 4.72 28.24 0.10
N LYS A 380 4.12 29.43 -0.04
CA LYS A 380 3.70 30.24 1.10
C LYS A 380 2.52 29.56 1.81
N ARG A 381 2.67 29.30 3.10
CA ARG A 381 1.60 28.79 3.98
C ARG A 381 1.28 29.82 5.04
N THR A 382 -0.01 30.00 5.32
CA THR A 382 -0.46 30.94 6.36
C THR A 382 -0.30 30.36 7.76
N VAL A 383 -0.45 29.04 7.90
CA VAL A 383 -0.34 28.32 9.17
C VAL A 383 0.72 27.24 9.03
N LYS A 384 1.66 27.18 9.99
CA LYS A 384 2.65 26.11 10.05
C LYS A 384 1.97 24.82 10.55
N PRO A 385 2.19 23.67 9.90
CA PRO A 385 1.62 22.41 10.37
C PRO A 385 2.18 21.96 11.70
N ASP A 386 1.31 21.39 12.53
CA ASP A 386 1.65 20.62 13.72
C ASP A 386 1.56 19.11 13.42
N PHE A 387 2.69 18.43 13.57
CA PHE A 387 2.83 17.00 13.32
C PHE A 387 2.68 16.15 14.59
N SER A 388 2.38 16.74 15.75
CA SER A 388 2.26 16.03 17.04
C SER A 388 1.29 14.83 16.98
N HIS A 389 0.22 14.92 16.19
CA HIS A 389 -0.74 13.83 15.98
C HIS A 389 -0.14 12.57 15.30
N LEU A 390 1.01 12.68 14.64
CA LEU A 390 1.72 11.57 14.00
C LEU A 390 2.79 10.94 14.90
N TYR A 391 3.30 11.73 15.85
CA TYR A 391 4.33 11.33 16.82
C TYR A 391 3.73 11.15 18.21
N LEU A 392 2.58 10.49 18.31
CA LEU A 392 1.93 10.21 19.58
C LEU A 392 2.84 9.27 20.38
N THR A 393 3.85 9.83 21.05
CA THR A 393 4.61 9.16 22.09
C THR A 393 3.59 8.76 23.15
N GLU A 394 3.61 7.49 23.53
CA GLU A 394 2.93 7.03 24.73
C GLU A 394 3.38 7.92 25.89
N ASN A 395 2.44 8.71 26.44
CA ASN A 395 2.60 9.29 27.77
C ASN A 395 2.19 8.24 28.79
#